data_AF-A0A931QYW9-F1
#
_entry.id   AF-A0A931QYW9-F1
#
_cell.length_a   1.000
_cell.length_b   1.000
_cell.length_c   1.000
_cell.angle_alpha   90.00
_cell.angle_beta   90.00
_cell.angle_gamma   90.00
#
_symmetry.space_group_name_H-M   'P 1'
#
loop_
_entity.id
_entity.type
_entity.pdbx_description
1 polymer ?
#
loop_
_entity_poly.entity_id
_entity_poly.type
_entity_poly.pdbx_seq_one_letter_code
_entity_poly.pdbx_strand_id
1 'polypeptide(L)'
;MKVDLERGVAVIHPAKGRSFDPAEIPRVVRDAGFSSPEVFFTAQGRLEKEGERLALRVPGLRHVFFLEGGASFAELKAATTFLNKTIRVSGKLHGSHADRPPGMTVEKFESAGDSP
;
A
#
# COMPACT_ATOMS: atom_id res chain seq x y z
N MET A 1 -2.09 -17.76 -2.06
CA MET A 1 -0.81 -17.18 -1.63
C MET A 1 0.25 -17.73 -2.56
N LYS A 2 0.91 -16.88 -3.36
CA LYS A 2 2.07 -17.25 -4.18
C LYS A 2 3.27 -16.52 -3.60
N VAL A 3 4.29 -17.26 -3.20
CA VAL A 3 5.53 -16.70 -2.63
C VAL A 3 6.68 -17.17 -3.50
N ASP A 4 7.40 -16.21 -4.07
CA ASP A 4 8.69 -16.42 -4.73
C ASP A 4 9.77 -16.17 -3.68
N LEU A 5 10.33 -17.26 -3.15
CA LEU A 5 11.33 -17.22 -2.08
C LEU A 5 12.70 -16.76 -2.57
N GLU A 6 13.02 -16.98 -3.85
CA GLU A 6 14.28 -16.49 -4.43
C GLU A 6 14.30 -14.96 -4.53
N ARG A 7 13.13 -14.36 -4.79
CA ARG A 7 12.98 -12.90 -4.95
C ARG A 7 12.36 -12.18 -3.75
N GLY A 8 11.92 -12.92 -2.73
CA GLY A 8 11.25 -12.36 -1.56
C GLY A 8 9.90 -11.69 -1.88
N VAL A 9 9.21 -12.12 -2.94
CA VAL A 9 7.93 -11.54 -3.37
C VAL A 9 6.77 -12.41 -2.92
N ALA A 10 5.83 -11.83 -2.16
CA ALA A 10 4.60 -12.51 -1.74
C ALA A 10 3.37 -11.77 -2.26
N VAL A 11 2.42 -12.52 -2.83
CA VAL A 11 1.09 -12.01 -3.16
C VAL A 11 0.08 -12.47 -2.11
N ILE A 12 -0.49 -11.50 -1.40
CA ILE A 12 -1.46 -11.71 -0.34
C ILE A 12 -2.85 -11.37 -0.86
N HIS A 13 -3.78 -12.33 -0.76
CA HIS A 13 -5.19 -12.13 -1.06
C HIS A 13 -6.00 -12.45 0.20
N PRO A 14 -6.74 -11.47 0.77
CA PRO A 14 -7.70 -11.76 1.82
C PRO A 14 -8.74 -12.77 1.33
N ALA A 15 -9.12 -13.72 2.19
CA ALA A 15 -10.25 -14.61 1.89
C ALA A 15 -11.55 -13.81 1.75
N LYS A 16 -12.52 -14.32 0.98
CA LYS A 16 -13.80 -13.65 0.77
C LYS A 16 -14.48 -13.28 2.10
N GLY A 17 -14.87 -12.03 2.26
CA GLY A 17 -15.50 -11.51 3.48
C GLY A 17 -14.54 -11.31 4.67
N ARG A 18 -13.22 -11.52 4.47
CA ARG A 18 -12.20 -11.25 5.47
C ARG A 18 -11.41 -10.01 5.04
N SER A 19 -10.99 -9.25 6.03
CA SER A 19 -10.16 -8.06 5.88
C SER A 19 -8.86 -8.27 6.63
N PHE A 20 -7.76 -7.76 6.10
CA PHE A 20 -6.47 -7.81 6.77
C PHE A 20 -6.03 -6.39 7.15
N ASP A 21 -5.25 -6.28 8.23
CA ASP A 21 -4.64 -5.03 8.67
C ASP A 21 -3.22 -4.93 8.12
N PRO A 22 -2.95 -4.03 7.16
CA PRO A 22 -1.62 -3.87 6.58
C PRO A 22 -0.51 -3.55 7.55
N ALA A 23 -0.84 -2.96 8.71
CA ALA A 23 0.11 -2.68 9.76
C ALA A 23 0.77 -3.94 10.33
N GLU A 24 0.11 -5.09 10.19
CA GLU A 24 0.60 -6.37 10.66
C GLU A 24 1.64 -6.98 9.71
N ILE A 25 1.78 -6.48 8.47
CA ILE A 25 2.71 -7.06 7.47
C ILE A 25 4.16 -7.01 7.97
N PRO A 26 4.70 -5.87 8.44
CA PRO A 26 6.09 -5.84 8.89
C PRO A 26 6.36 -6.77 10.07
N ARG A 27 5.36 -6.94 10.97
CA ARG A 27 5.45 -7.88 12.09
C ARG A 27 5.49 -9.32 11.59
N VAL A 28 4.55 -9.73 10.74
CA VAL A 28 4.48 -11.09 10.18
C VAL A 28 5.73 -11.44 9.37
N VAL A 29 6.26 -10.50 8.60
CA VAL A 29 7.52 -10.67 7.84
C VAL A 29 8.69 -10.91 8.79
N ARG A 30 8.77 -10.15 9.88
CA ARG A 30 9.81 -10.34 10.91
C ARG A 30 9.66 -11.68 11.63
N ASP A 31 8.44 -12.04 12.04
CA ASP A 31 8.13 -13.30 12.72
C ASP A 31 8.45 -14.52 11.83
N ALA A 32 8.36 -14.36 10.51
CA ALA A 32 8.78 -15.35 9.53
C ALA A 32 10.31 -15.46 9.32
N GLY A 33 11.11 -14.71 10.09
CA GLY A 33 12.57 -14.80 10.08
C GLY A 33 13.27 -13.89 9.07
N PHE A 34 12.53 -13.01 8.38
CA PHE A 34 13.12 -12.04 7.46
C PHE A 34 13.65 -10.81 8.23
N SER A 35 14.86 -10.36 7.89
CA SER A 35 15.45 -9.14 8.41
C SER A 35 14.71 -7.93 7.84
N SER A 36 13.97 -7.19 8.68
CA SER A 36 13.17 -6.06 8.24
C SER A 36 13.89 -4.72 8.48
N PRO A 37 14.41 -4.07 7.43
CA PRO A 37 14.42 -2.61 7.44
C PRO A 37 13.23 -2.03 6.67
N GLU A 38 12.83 -2.59 5.51
CA GLU A 38 11.83 -1.94 4.66
C GLU A 38 11.02 -2.97 3.85
N VAL A 39 9.72 -3.13 4.17
CA VAL A 39 8.82 -3.96 3.36
C VAL A 39 8.37 -3.16 2.15
N PHE A 40 8.85 -3.54 0.96
CA PHE A 40 8.36 -3.00 -0.30
C PHE A 40 7.04 -3.67 -0.65
N PHE A 41 6.00 -2.85 -0.80
CA PHE A 41 4.63 -3.27 -1.00
C PHE A 41 4.07 -2.63 -2.27
N THR A 42 3.25 -3.37 -2.99
CA THR A 42 2.52 -2.86 -4.15
C THR A 42 1.04 -3.11 -3.93
N ALA A 43 0.25 -2.03 -3.94
CA ALA A 43 -1.18 -2.07 -3.74
C ALA A 43 -1.90 -1.47 -4.93
N GLN A 44 -3.06 -2.03 -5.26
CA GLN A 44 -3.99 -1.46 -6.22
C GLN A 44 -5.24 -1.01 -5.46
N GLY A 45 -5.59 0.27 -5.59
CA GLY A 45 -6.69 0.86 -4.85
C GLY A 45 -7.16 2.18 -5.46
N ARG A 46 -8.26 2.71 -4.94
CA ARG A 46 -8.77 4.01 -5.33
C ARG A 46 -7.98 5.11 -4.62
N LEU A 47 -7.44 6.06 -5.38
CA LEU A 47 -6.82 7.25 -4.82
C LEU A 47 -7.89 8.23 -4.34
N GLU A 48 -7.82 8.63 -3.08
CA GLU A 48 -8.74 9.54 -2.42
C GLU A 48 -7.96 10.68 -1.75
N LYS A 49 -8.63 11.82 -1.53
CA LYS A 49 -8.11 12.91 -0.70
C LYS A 49 -8.91 12.92 0.61
N GLU A 50 -8.22 12.73 1.73
CA GLU A 50 -8.79 12.81 3.08
C GLU A 50 -8.16 13.99 3.81
N GLY A 51 -8.92 15.09 3.95
CA GLY A 51 -8.37 16.37 4.41
C GLY A 51 -7.28 16.87 3.46
N GLU A 52 -6.07 17.10 3.96
CA GLU A 52 -4.90 17.50 3.16
C GLU A 52 -3.99 16.33 2.75
N ARG A 53 -4.37 15.09 3.09
CA ARG A 53 -3.57 13.89 2.81
C ARG A 53 -4.14 13.12 1.63
N LEU A 54 -3.23 12.45 0.91
CA LEU A 54 -3.62 11.44 -0.07
C LEU A 54 -3.77 10.09 0.62
N ALA A 55 -4.83 9.38 0.28
CA ALA A 55 -5.13 8.05 0.80
C ALA A 55 -5.36 7.07 -0.35
N LEU A 56 -4.89 5.84 -0.20
CA LEU A 56 -5.15 4.74 -1.11
C LEU A 56 -6.12 3.76 -0.45
N ARG A 57 -7.36 3.72 -0.94
CA ARG A 57 -8.37 2.77 -0.50
C ARG A 57 -8.25 1.47 -1.29
N VAL A 58 -7.70 0.46 -0.65
CA VAL A 58 -7.51 -0.87 -1.25
C VAL A 58 -8.68 -1.79 -0.83
N PRO A 59 -9.41 -2.38 -1.79
CA PRO A 59 -10.47 -3.34 -1.48
C PRO A 59 -9.95 -4.50 -0.61
N GLY A 60 -10.68 -4.82 0.46
CA GLY A 60 -10.34 -5.93 1.36
C GLY A 60 -9.35 -5.59 2.48
N LEU A 61 -8.88 -4.34 2.60
CA LEU A 61 -8.11 -3.88 3.76
C LEU A 61 -9.01 -3.16 4.76
N ARG A 62 -8.68 -3.28 6.06
CA ARG A 62 -9.42 -2.58 7.14
C ARG A 62 -9.13 -1.08 7.16
N HIS A 63 -7.92 -0.70 6.81
CA HIS A 63 -7.43 0.67 6.86
C HIS A 63 -7.00 1.13 5.47
N VAL A 64 -7.19 2.41 5.19
CA VAL A 64 -6.59 3.08 4.03
C VAL A 64 -5.09 3.26 4.28
N PHE A 65 -4.31 3.28 3.20
CA PHE A 65 -2.91 3.72 3.30
C PHE A 65 -2.84 5.22 3.13
N PHE A 66 -2.26 5.92 4.08
CA PHE A 66 -1.87 7.30 3.83
C PHE A 66 -0.59 7.33 3.01
N LEU A 67 -0.64 8.02 1.87
CA LEU A 67 0.49 8.15 0.98
C LEU A 67 1.31 9.36 1.41
N GLU A 68 2.62 9.14 1.63
CA GLU A 68 3.53 10.19 2.07
C GLU A 68 4.99 9.89 1.70
N GLY A 69 5.70 10.87 1.17
CA GLY A 69 7.12 10.73 0.83
C GLY A 69 7.41 9.68 -0.24
N GLY A 70 8.69 9.45 -0.53
CA GLY A 70 9.14 8.64 -1.67
C GLY A 70 9.36 9.45 -2.94
N ALA A 71 10.05 8.85 -3.91
CA ALA A 71 10.57 9.56 -5.09
C ALA A 71 9.48 10.21 -5.96
N SER A 72 8.29 9.60 -6.01
CA SER A 72 7.18 10.01 -6.89
C SER A 72 6.02 10.67 -6.15
N PHE A 73 6.14 10.94 -4.85
CA PHE A 73 5.02 11.51 -4.08
C PHE A 73 4.64 12.93 -4.51
N ALA A 74 5.62 13.79 -4.77
CA ALA A 74 5.36 15.15 -5.21
C ALA A 74 4.63 15.17 -6.57
N GLU A 75 5.03 14.27 -7.47
CA GLU A 75 4.38 14.08 -8.76
C GLU A 75 2.94 13.59 -8.60
N LEU A 76 2.71 12.55 -7.80
CA LEU A 76 1.36 12.05 -7.51
C LEU A 76 0.46 13.13 -6.91
N LYS A 77 1.01 13.95 -5.99
CA LYS A 77 0.29 15.05 -5.34
C LYS A 77 -0.11 16.15 -6.33
N ALA A 78 0.72 16.41 -7.34
CA ALA A 78 0.42 17.37 -8.40
C ALA A 78 -0.55 16.81 -9.47
N ALA A 79 -0.59 15.48 -9.64
CA ALA A 79 -1.35 14.80 -10.68
C ALA A 79 -2.84 14.58 -10.30
N THR A 80 -3.62 15.67 -10.29
CA THR A 80 -5.06 15.65 -9.93
C THR A 80 -5.91 14.70 -10.77
N THR A 81 -5.46 14.33 -11.98
CA THR A 81 -6.13 13.38 -12.88
C THR A 81 -6.33 11.98 -12.26
N PHE A 82 -5.48 11.59 -11.30
CA PHE A 82 -5.58 10.29 -10.64
C PHE A 82 -6.55 10.29 -9.45
N LEU A 83 -7.02 11.47 -8.99
CA LEU A 83 -7.97 11.52 -7.88
C LEU A 83 -9.26 10.80 -8.24
N ASN A 84 -9.77 10.00 -7.30
CA ASN A 84 -10.93 9.13 -7.45
C ASN A 84 -10.77 8.01 -8.49
N LYS A 85 -9.56 7.77 -9.02
CA LYS A 85 -9.27 6.68 -9.96
C LYS A 85 -8.60 5.51 -9.26
N THR A 86 -8.75 4.33 -9.85
CA THR A 86 -7.98 3.16 -9.45
C THR A 86 -6.55 3.32 -9.95
N ILE A 87 -5.60 3.24 -9.03
CA ILE A 87 -4.17 3.29 -9.34
C ILE A 87 -3.46 2.12 -8.70
N ARG A 88 -2.30 1.78 -9.25
CA ARG A 88 -1.33 0.93 -8.58
C ARG A 88 -0.24 1.82 -8.00
N VAL A 89 0.09 1.61 -6.73
CA VAL A 89 1.17 2.31 -6.03
C VAL A 89 2.13 1.28 -5.47
N SER A 90 3.42 1.51 -5.66
CA SER A 90 4.49 0.72 -5.09
C SER A 90 5.36 1.60 -4.20
N GLY A 91 5.69 1.10 -3.02
CA GLY A 91 6.63 1.77 -2.13
C GLY A 91 6.80 1.04 -0.81
N LYS A 92 7.34 1.73 0.20
CA LYS A 92 7.70 1.14 1.48
C LYS A 92 6.58 1.33 2.49
N LEU A 93 6.24 0.29 3.23
CA LEU A 93 5.28 0.39 4.32
C LEU A 93 5.93 1.04 5.54
N HIS A 94 5.21 1.98 6.14
CA HIS A 94 5.48 2.48 7.48
C HIS A 94 4.58 1.76 8.48
N GLY A 95 5.14 1.37 9.63
CA GLY A 95 4.37 0.74 10.69
C GLY A 95 3.22 1.65 11.14
N SER A 96 2.06 1.08 11.44
CA SER A 96 0.99 1.82 12.11
C SER A 96 1.25 1.85 13.61
N HIS A 97 0.98 2.99 14.24
CA HIS A 97 0.82 3.10 15.69
C HIS A 97 -0.62 3.50 15.99
N ALA A 98 -1.07 3.39 17.25
CA ALA A 98 -2.43 3.77 17.64
C ALA A 98 -2.82 5.19 17.16
N ASP A 99 -1.84 6.10 17.08
CA ASP A 99 -2.03 7.49 16.64
C ASP A 99 -1.62 7.73 15.17
N ARG A 100 -1.11 6.70 14.47
CA ARG A 100 -0.68 6.78 13.07
C ARG A 100 -1.24 5.62 12.26
N PRO A 101 -2.29 5.83 11.44
CA PRO A 101 -2.73 4.83 10.48
C PRO A 101 -1.59 4.42 9.53
N PRO A 102 -1.65 3.21 8.95
CA PRO A 102 -0.57 2.67 8.14
C PRO A 102 -0.23 3.62 6.97
N GLY A 103 1.06 3.92 6.84
CA GLY A 103 1.60 4.80 5.81
C GLY A 103 2.30 4.00 4.72
N MET A 104 2.36 4.56 3.52
CA MET A 104 3.14 4.00 2.41
C MET A 104 3.84 5.10 1.62
N THR A 105 5.14 4.93 1.37
CA THR A 105 5.84 5.82 0.43
C THR A 105 5.36 5.60 -1.01
N VAL A 106 5.52 6.62 -1.84
CA VAL A 106 5.19 6.54 -3.27
C VAL A 106 6.50 6.52 -4.05
N GLU A 107 7.03 5.33 -4.30
CA GLU A 107 8.23 5.16 -5.13
C GLU A 107 7.89 5.05 -6.62
N LYS A 108 6.74 4.44 -6.93
CA LYS A 108 6.16 4.38 -8.27
C LYS A 108 4.64 4.39 -8.18
N PHE A 109 3.99 4.98 -9.17
CA PHE A 109 2.55 4.87 -9.35
C PHE A 109 2.20 4.79 -10.83
N GLU A 110 1.10 4.13 -11.15
CA GLU A 110 0.57 4.02 -12.51
C GLU A 110 -0.95 3.92 -12.49
N SER A 111 -1.59 4.29 -13.61
CA SER A 111 -3.00 4.00 -13.81
C SER A 111 -3.18 2.49 -13.81
N ALA A 112 -3.97 1.97 -12.88
CA ALA A 112 -4.46 0.61 -12.98
C ALA A 112 -5.72 0.72 -13.81
N GLY A 113 -5.61 0.56 -15.13
CA GLY A 113 -6.76 0.64 -16.04
C GLY A 113 -7.95 -0.10 -15.45
N ASP A 114 -9.15 0.47 -15.58
CA ASP A 114 -10.38 -0.16 -15.09
C ASP A 114 -10.42 -1.55 -15.71
N SER A 115 -10.17 -2.58 -14.89
CA SER A 115 -10.34 -3.95 -15.35
C SER A 115 -11.83 -4.11 -15.64
N PRO A 116 -12.21 -4.48 -16.88
CA PRO A 116 -13.61 -4.61 -17.27
C PRO A 116 -14.36 -5.64 -16.43
#